data_AF-A0A091NYA7-F1
#
_entry.id   AF-A0A091NYA7-F1
#
_cell.length_a   1.000
_cell.length_b   1.000
_cell.length_c   1.000
_cell.angle_alpha   90.00
_cell.angle_beta   90.00
_cell.angle_gamma   90.00
#
_symmetry.space_group_name_H-M   'P 1'
#
loop_
_entity.id
_entity.type
_entity.pdbx_description
1 polymer ?
#
loop_
_entity_poly.entity_id
_entity_poly.type
_entity_poly.pdbx_seq_one_letter_code
_entity_poly.pdbx_strand_id
1 'polypeptide(L)'
;EKSEPSLICPPPRSRSYLPPEDIQSCLESHVKEIFGPSLPDNWQQTPLKENRLKYRLLAQLAAELGHTVPNSQLHLMCSAEDVLNFYSTPVKDASKFDELCAAELPPNLKITWEQ
;
A
#
# COMPACT_ATOMS: atom_id res chain seq x y z
N GLU A 1 30.01 29.20 -10.19
CA GLU A 1 28.62 29.13 -10.69
C GLU A 1 27.96 27.91 -10.08
N LYS A 2 26.77 28.07 -9.49
CA LYS A 2 26.01 26.96 -8.91
C LYS A 2 25.04 26.51 -10.00
N SER A 3 25.30 25.39 -10.67
CA SER A 3 24.40 24.88 -11.70
C SER A 3 23.02 24.66 -11.08
N GLU A 4 21.98 25.27 -11.64
CA GLU A 4 20.62 24.99 -11.20
C GLU A 4 20.35 23.48 -11.32
N PRO A 5 19.75 22.85 -10.29
CA PRO A 5 19.44 21.44 -10.37
C PRO A 5 18.39 21.24 -11.46
N SER A 6 18.74 20.52 -12.50
CA SER A 6 17.78 20.11 -13.54
C SER A 6 16.73 19.19 -12.92
N LEU A 7 15.50 19.68 -12.77
CA LEU A 7 14.36 18.90 -12.28
C LEU A 7 13.85 17.99 -13.41
N ILE A 8 14.50 16.85 -13.57
CA ILE A 8 14.07 15.81 -14.52
C ILE A 8 12.93 15.02 -13.90
N CYS A 9 11.88 14.75 -14.68
CA CYS A 9 10.74 13.94 -14.23
C CYS A 9 11.22 12.51 -13.90
N PRO A 10 10.96 12.00 -12.68
CA PRO A 10 11.29 10.62 -12.34
C PRO A 10 10.42 9.64 -13.15
N PRO A 11 10.88 8.40 -13.33
CA PRO A 11 10.07 7.37 -13.98
C PRO A 11 8.78 7.09 -13.18
N PRO A 12 7.68 6.74 -13.85
CA PRO A 12 6.47 6.33 -13.17
C PRO A 12 6.71 5.04 -12.38
N ARG A 13 6.13 4.96 -11.18
CA ARG A 13 6.13 3.73 -10.36
C ARG A 13 5.01 2.78 -10.78
N SER A 14 5.29 1.48 -10.71
CA SER A 14 4.28 0.42 -10.76
C SER A 14 3.28 0.61 -9.62
N ARG A 15 2.03 0.20 -9.84
CA ARG A 15 0.98 0.18 -8.82
C ARG A 15 0.78 -1.20 -8.20
N SER A 16 1.52 -2.18 -8.70
CA SER A 16 1.55 -3.52 -8.11
C SER A 16 2.01 -3.42 -6.65
N TYR A 17 1.39 -4.21 -5.80
CA TYR A 17 1.70 -4.29 -4.39
C TYR A 17 1.59 -5.74 -3.95
N LEU A 18 2.65 -6.23 -3.31
CA LEU A 18 2.70 -7.55 -2.69
C LEU A 18 2.94 -7.34 -1.19
N PRO A 19 2.05 -7.84 -0.32
CA PRO A 19 2.21 -7.67 1.12
C PRO A 19 3.47 -8.40 1.62
N PRO A 20 4.34 -7.73 2.38
CA PRO A 20 5.44 -8.39 3.08
C PRO A 20 4.92 -9.42 4.10
N GLU A 21 5.69 -10.49 4.34
CA GLU A 21 5.33 -11.53 5.33
C GLU A 21 5.27 -10.96 6.76
N ASP A 22 6.08 -9.92 7.03
CA ASP A 22 6.25 -9.25 8.32
C ASP A 22 5.36 -8.02 8.48
N ILE A 23 4.34 -7.83 7.63
CA ILE A 23 3.45 -6.65 7.65
C ILE A 23 2.82 -6.41 9.02
N GLN A 24 2.47 -7.47 9.75
CA GLN A 24 1.91 -7.36 11.11
C GLN A 24 2.91 -6.74 12.08
N SER A 25 4.16 -7.25 12.08
CA SER A 25 5.21 -6.78 12.98
C SER A 25 5.68 -5.36 12.62
N CYS A 26 5.80 -5.06 11.33
CA CYS A 26 6.07 -3.71 10.83
C CYS A 26 5.00 -2.73 11.33
N LEU A 27 3.72 -3.02 11.10
CA LEU A 27 2.62 -2.17 11.52
C LEU A 27 2.56 -1.99 13.05
N GLU A 28 2.74 -3.07 13.81
CA GLU A 28 2.78 -3.03 15.27
C GLU A 28 3.88 -2.09 15.78
N SER A 29 5.07 -2.13 15.16
CA SER A 29 6.18 -1.27 15.53
C SER A 29 5.87 0.22 15.30
N HIS A 30 5.29 0.57 14.15
CA HIS A 30 4.87 1.94 13.82
C HIS A 30 3.75 2.44 14.73
N VAL A 31 2.76 1.60 15.01
CA VAL A 31 1.67 1.95 15.93
C VAL A 31 2.21 2.23 17.33
N LYS A 32 3.11 1.39 17.85
CA LYS A 32 3.75 1.62 19.16
C LYS A 32 4.61 2.88 19.17
N GLU A 33 5.34 3.18 18.10
CA GLU A 33 6.15 4.41 17.99
C GLU A 33 5.29 5.68 18.04
N ILE A 34 4.17 5.69 17.30
CA ILE A 34 3.35 6.89 17.10
C ILE A 34 2.37 7.13 18.24
N PHE A 35 1.70 6.06 18.71
CA PHE A 35 0.65 6.14 19.73
C PHE A 35 1.19 5.93 21.15
N GLY A 36 2.40 5.37 21.30
CA GLY A 36 3.09 5.28 22.58
C GLY A 36 2.45 4.30 23.59
N PRO A 37 2.73 4.46 24.90
CA PRO A 37 2.34 3.51 25.94
C PRO A 37 0.85 3.53 26.31
N SER A 38 0.05 4.43 25.73
CA SER A 38 -1.42 4.45 25.93
C SER A 38 -2.16 3.43 25.05
N LEU A 39 -1.44 2.45 24.50
CA LEU A 39 -2.01 1.45 23.62
C LEU A 39 -2.82 0.42 24.42
N PRO A 40 -4.01 0.00 23.93
CA PRO A 40 -4.68 -1.18 24.47
C PRO A 40 -3.80 -2.44 24.31
N ASP A 41 -4.03 -3.45 25.16
CA ASP A 41 -3.35 -4.76 25.06
C ASP A 41 -3.43 -5.34 23.64
N ASN A 42 -4.58 -5.15 22.98
CA ASN A 42 -4.76 -5.43 21.55
C ASN A 42 -4.47 -4.19 20.70
N TRP A 43 -3.23 -4.07 20.23
CA TRP A 43 -2.79 -2.94 19.39
C TRP A 43 -3.62 -2.76 18.12
N GLN A 44 -4.18 -3.84 17.54
CA GLN A 44 -5.00 -3.78 16.33
C GLN A 44 -6.29 -2.97 16.53
N GLN A 45 -6.84 -2.98 17.74
CA GLN A 45 -8.05 -2.25 18.09
C GLN A 45 -7.80 -0.76 18.38
N THR A 46 -6.55 -0.28 18.21
CA THR A 46 -6.20 1.11 18.45
C THR A 46 -6.99 2.03 17.50
N PRO A 47 -7.79 2.96 18.03
CA PRO A 47 -8.62 3.82 17.20
C PRO A 47 -7.81 5.00 16.62
N LEU A 48 -7.89 5.19 15.31
CA LEU A 48 -7.21 6.26 14.56
C LEU A 48 -8.02 7.57 14.54
N LYS A 49 -8.44 8.04 15.72
CA LYS A 49 -9.30 9.24 15.86
C LYS A 49 -8.57 10.55 15.59
N GLU A 50 -7.31 10.64 16.00
CA GLU A 50 -6.53 11.85 15.83
C GLU A 50 -5.95 11.93 14.42
N ASN A 51 -6.42 12.90 13.63
CA ASN A 51 -6.02 13.08 12.22
C ASN A 51 -4.50 13.21 12.05
N ARG A 52 -3.80 13.84 13.00
CA ARG A 52 -2.35 14.03 12.94
C ARG A 52 -1.59 12.71 13.08
N LEU A 53 -1.98 11.87 14.04
CA LEU A 53 -1.37 10.55 14.25
C LEU A 53 -1.72 9.59 13.11
N LYS A 54 -2.99 9.61 12.67
CA LYS A 54 -3.44 8.87 11.48
C LYS A 54 -2.64 9.24 10.24
N TYR A 55 -2.44 10.53 9.98
CA TYR A 55 -1.63 11.00 8.86
C TYR A 55 -0.19 10.49 8.97
N ARG A 56 0.44 10.64 10.16
CA ARG A 56 1.82 10.20 10.37
C ARG A 56 1.99 8.71 10.11
N LEU A 57 1.09 7.88 10.64
CA LEU A 57 1.08 6.43 10.44
C LEU A 57 0.97 6.08 8.95
N LEU A 58 -0.07 6.59 8.28
CA LEU A 58 -0.31 6.27 6.87
C LEU A 58 0.80 6.79 5.96
N ALA A 59 1.41 7.93 6.28
CA ALA A 59 2.52 8.49 5.51
C ALA A 59 3.81 7.66 5.67
N GLN A 60 4.13 7.19 6.88
CA GLN A 60 5.27 6.32 7.12
C GLN A 60 5.10 4.98 6.39
N LEU A 61 3.94 4.35 6.51
CA LEU A 61 3.64 3.10 5.80
C LEU A 61 3.69 3.27 4.28
N ALA A 62 3.16 4.38 3.76
CA ALA A 62 3.21 4.64 2.32
C ALA A 62 4.63 4.87 1.79
N ALA A 63 5.51 5.46 2.59
CA ALA A 63 6.91 5.66 2.23
C ALA A 63 7.71 4.34 2.27
N GLU A 64 7.45 3.49 3.26
CA GLU A 64 8.13 2.20 3.44
C GLU A 64 7.65 1.13 2.46
N LEU A 65 6.32 0.98 2.32
CA LEU A 65 5.70 -0.05 1.48
C LEU A 65 5.52 0.39 0.03
N GLY A 66 5.72 1.67 -0.27
CA GLY A 66 5.48 2.25 -1.60
C GLY A 66 4.01 2.24 -2.04
N HIS A 67 3.09 1.87 -1.17
CA HIS A 67 1.66 1.72 -1.44
C HIS A 67 0.84 2.71 -0.61
N THR A 68 0.06 3.56 -1.27
CA THR A 68 -0.71 4.65 -0.62
C THR A 68 -2.18 4.30 -0.50
N VAL A 69 -2.79 4.60 0.63
CA VAL A 69 -4.26 4.50 0.80
C VAL A 69 -4.98 5.55 -0.08
N PRO A 70 -5.93 5.14 -0.93
CA PRO A 70 -6.75 6.06 -1.72
C PRO A 70 -7.66 6.95 -0.87
N ASN A 71 -7.93 8.17 -1.32
CA ASN A 71 -8.82 9.12 -0.63
C ASN A 71 -10.22 8.56 -0.34
N SER A 72 -10.76 7.75 -1.26
CA SER A 72 -12.06 7.09 -1.10
C SER A 72 -12.09 6.11 0.08
N GLN A 73 -10.94 5.54 0.47
CA GLN A 73 -10.83 4.56 1.54
C GLN A 73 -10.31 5.16 2.86
N LEU A 74 -9.82 6.41 2.87
CA LEU A 74 -9.31 7.05 4.08
C LEU A 74 -10.34 7.09 5.22
N HIS A 75 -11.62 7.26 4.92
CA HIS A 75 -12.68 7.28 5.93
C HIS A 75 -12.95 5.91 6.55
N LEU A 76 -12.55 4.81 5.89
CA LEU A 76 -12.67 3.44 6.37
C LEU A 76 -11.51 3.05 7.31
N MET A 77 -10.39 3.77 7.27
CA MET A 77 -9.23 3.52 8.14
C MET A 77 -9.49 4.06 9.55
N CYS A 78 -10.37 3.40 10.30
CA CYS A 78 -10.82 3.83 11.64
C CYS A 78 -9.97 3.23 12.76
N SER A 79 -9.36 2.06 12.52
CA SER A 79 -8.53 1.31 13.46
C SER A 79 -7.23 0.83 12.81
N ALA A 80 -6.27 0.40 13.62
CA ALA A 80 -5.06 -0.23 13.11
C ALA A 80 -5.36 -1.56 12.37
N GLU A 81 -6.41 -2.27 12.76
CA GLU A 81 -6.91 -3.46 12.07
C GLU A 81 -7.38 -3.15 10.64
N ASP A 82 -8.12 -2.06 10.43
CA ASP A 82 -8.55 -1.64 9.09
C ASP A 82 -7.36 -1.38 8.17
N VAL A 83 -6.31 -0.76 8.72
CA VAL A 83 -5.05 -0.49 8.02
C VAL A 83 -4.32 -1.80 7.70
N LEU A 84 -4.26 -2.72 8.67
CA LEU A 84 -3.65 -4.04 8.46
C LEU A 84 -4.35 -4.81 7.35
N ASN A 85 -5.68 -4.84 7.37
CA ASN A 85 -6.49 -5.54 6.36
C ASN A 85 -6.26 -4.96 4.95
N PHE A 86 -6.16 -3.64 4.84
CA PHE A 86 -5.83 -2.97 3.60
C PHE A 86 -4.45 -3.41 3.07
N TYR A 87 -3.40 -3.29 3.90
CA TYR A 87 -2.03 -3.63 3.49
C TYR A 87 -1.77 -5.14 3.41
N SER A 88 -2.67 -6.00 3.88
CA SER A 88 -2.58 -7.46 3.69
C SER A 88 -3.13 -7.90 2.33
N THR A 89 -3.81 -7.01 1.61
CA THR A 89 -4.44 -7.33 0.31
C THR A 89 -3.49 -7.01 -0.84
N PRO A 90 -3.10 -8.00 -1.68
CA PRO A 90 -2.24 -7.74 -2.83
C PRO A 90 -2.98 -6.97 -3.93
N VAL A 91 -2.23 -6.15 -4.68
CA VAL A 91 -2.75 -5.39 -5.84
C VAL A 91 -1.92 -5.74 -7.08
N LYS A 92 -2.60 -6.10 -8.17
CA LYS A 92 -1.97 -6.32 -9.48
C LYS A 92 -2.29 -5.13 -10.38
N ASP A 93 -1.30 -4.65 -11.12
CA ASP A 93 -1.45 -3.58 -12.12
C ASP A 93 -1.47 -4.10 -13.57
N ALA A 94 -1.34 -5.42 -13.75
CA ALA A 94 -1.48 -6.09 -15.04
C ALA A 94 -2.86 -5.88 -15.66
N SER A 95 -2.92 -5.67 -16.97
CA SER A 95 -4.19 -5.60 -17.68
C SER A 95 -4.86 -6.97 -17.72
N LYS A 96 -6.15 -7.01 -18.05
CA LYS A 96 -6.87 -8.28 -18.20
C LYS A 96 -6.30 -9.14 -19.33
N PHE A 97 -5.76 -8.51 -20.37
CA PHE A 97 -5.09 -9.23 -21.44
C PHE A 97 -3.79 -9.86 -20.95
N ASP A 98 -2.96 -9.11 -20.23
CA ASP A 98 -1.70 -9.63 -19.65
C ASP A 98 -1.96 -10.80 -18.70
N GLU A 99 -2.99 -10.69 -17.85
CA GLU A 99 -3.41 -11.75 -16.92
C GLU A 99 -3.84 -13.02 -17.67
N LEU A 100 -4.59 -12.88 -18.78
CA LEU A 100 -5.02 -14.01 -19.61
C LEU A 100 -3.87 -14.66 -20.37
N CYS A 101 -2.94 -13.86 -20.90
CA CYS A 101 -1.77 -14.37 -21.60
C CYS A 101 -0.78 -15.09 -20.68
N ALA A 102 -0.73 -14.70 -19.40
CA ALA A 102 0.07 -15.39 -18.39
C ALA A 102 -0.57 -16.68 -17.87
N ALA A 103 -1.87 -16.88 -18.09
CA ALA A 103 -2.58 -18.10 -17.70
C ALA A 103 -2.30 -19.25 -18.69
N GLU A 104 -2.51 -20.48 -18.24
CA GLU A 104 -2.40 -21.67 -19.09
C GLU A 104 -3.59 -21.73 -20.06
N LEU A 105 -3.39 -21.19 -21.27
CA LEU A 105 -4.40 -21.21 -22.31
C LEU A 105 -4.47 -22.60 -22.99
N PRO A 106 -5.68 -23.08 -23.33
CA PRO A 106 -5.83 -24.28 -24.14
C PRO A 106 -5.06 -24.18 -25.47
N PRO A 107 -4.47 -25.27 -25.98
CA PRO A 107 -3.61 -25.24 -27.17
C PRO A 107 -4.34 -24.80 -28.46
N ASN A 108 -5.66 -24.88 -28.47
CA ASN A 108 -6.53 -24.45 -29.55
C ASN A 108 -6.96 -22.97 -29.47
N LEU A 109 -6.52 -22.23 -28.46
CA LEU A 109 -6.93 -20.85 -28.21
C LEU A 109 -5.75 -19.90 -28.41
N LYS A 110 -5.84 -19.03 -29.42
CA LYS A 110 -4.87 -17.98 -29.71
C LYS A 110 -5.56 -16.63 -29.62
N ILE A 111 -5.09 -15.77 -28.71
CA ILE A 111 -5.59 -14.40 -28.57
C ILE A 111 -4.50 -13.46 -29.10
N THR A 112 -4.88 -12.49 -29.92
CA THR A 112 -3.99 -11.44 -30.41
C THR A 112 -4.53 -10.08 -29.96
N TRP A 113 -3.62 -9.15 -29.67
CA TRP A 113 -3.97 -7.78 -29.28
C TRP A 113 -3.74 -6.85 -30.47
N GLU A 114 -4.82 -6.28 -31.00
CA GLU A 114 -4.78 -5.20 -31.99
C GLU A 114 -5.15 -3.89 -31.29
N GLN A 115 -4.29 -2.88 -31.42
CA GLN A 115 -4.38 -1.61 -30.71
C GLN A 115 -4.70 -0.45 -31.66
#